data_AF-A0A139R7C0-F1
#
_entry.id   AF-A0A139R7C0-F1
#
_cell.length_a   1.000
_cell.length_b   1.000
_cell.length_c   1.000
_cell.angle_alpha   90.00
_cell.angle_beta   90.00
_cell.angle_gamma   90.00
#
_symmetry.space_group_name_H-M   'P 1'
#
loop_
_entity.id
_entity.type
_entity.pdbx_description
1 polymer ?
#
loop_
_entity_poly.entity_id
_entity_poly.type
_entity_poly.pdbx_seq_one_letter_code
_entity_poly.pdbx_strand_id
1 'polypeptide(L)' 'MQNVDYKDSHRKVSPLKAADDAITFDTTGVDIDGVVKFIQEKAEKIIDMD' A
#
# COMPACT_ATOMS: atom_id res chain seq x y z
N MET A 1 11.83 15.82 3.55
CA MET A 1 11.03 14.61 3.26
C MET A 1 11.58 13.85 2.06
N GLN A 2 11.70 14.46 0.87
CA GLN A 2 12.18 13.81 -0.37
C GLN A 2 13.49 12.99 -0.30
N ASN A 3 14.40 13.32 0.63
CA ASN A 3 15.68 12.62 0.79
C ASN A 3 15.51 11.21 1.36
N VAL A 4 14.51 10.98 2.23
CA VAL A 4 14.27 9.65 2.84
C VAL A 4 13.63 8.72 1.81
N ASP A 5 12.59 9.18 1.10
CA ASP A 5 11.89 8.39 0.08
C ASP A 5 12.86 7.93 -1.02
N TYR A 6 13.73 8.84 -1.48
CA TYR A 6 14.74 8.51 -2.49
C TYR A 6 15.71 7.44 -1.97
N LYS A 7 16.23 7.60 -0.75
CA LYS A 7 17.15 6.63 -0.16
C LYS A 7 16.51 5.26 -0.05
N ASP A 8 15.27 5.19 0.45
CA ASP A 8 14.59 3.93 0.73
C ASP A 8 14.24 3.13 -0.53
N SER A 9 13.83 3.81 -1.59
CA SER A 9 13.55 3.18 -2.89
C SER A 9 14.81 2.75 -3.67
N HIS A 10 15.98 3.32 -3.36
CA HIS A 10 17.25 3.02 -4.04
C HIS A 10 18.24 2.17 -3.21
N ARG A 11 17.81 1.65 -2.05
CA ARG A 11 18.65 0.76 -1.23
C ARG A 11 18.99 -0.53 -1.99
N LYS A 12 20.25 -0.97 -1.90
CA LYS A 12 20.73 -2.21 -2.54
C LYS A 12 20.10 -3.48 -1.94
N VAL A 13 19.74 -3.43 -0.65
CA VAL A 13 19.12 -4.54 0.09
C VAL A 13 17.73 -4.09 0.52
N SER A 14 16.72 -4.91 0.22
CA SER A 14 15.30 -4.65 0.52
C SER A 14 14.83 -3.25 0.12
N PRO A 15 14.92 -2.86 -1.17
CA PRO A 15 14.41 -1.57 -1.64
C PRO A 15 12.90 -1.47 -1.41
N LEU A 16 12.43 -0.26 -1.11
CA LEU A 16 11.00 0.02 -1.02
C LEU A 16 10.36 -0.05 -2.42
N LYS A 17 9.70 -1.17 -2.74
CA LYS A 17 8.99 -1.39 -4.01
C LYS A 17 7.71 -2.19 -3.73
N ALA A 18 6.63 -1.85 -4.43
CA ALA A 18 5.41 -2.64 -4.41
C ALA A 18 5.62 -4.03 -5.04
N ALA A 19 4.91 -5.04 -4.51
CA ALA A 19 4.86 -6.37 -5.12
C ALA A 19 4.03 -6.35 -6.42
N ASP A 20 4.20 -7.36 -7.27
CA ASP A 20 3.52 -7.41 -8.58
C ASP A 20 2.00 -7.61 -8.45
N ASP A 21 1.55 -8.20 -7.34
CA ASP A 21 0.15 -8.43 -6.97
C ASP A 21 -0.39 -7.36 -5.99
N ALA A 22 0.43 -6.36 -5.64
CA ALA A 22 0.03 -5.34 -4.68
C ALA A 22 -1.04 -4.41 -5.25
N ILE A 23 -1.99 -4.05 -4.39
CA ILE A 23 -2.99 -3.02 -4.68
C ILE A 23 -2.43 -1.66 -4.25
N THR A 24 -2.22 -0.76 -5.22
CA THR A 24 -1.84 0.63 -4.93
C THR A 24 -3.06 1.45 -4.52
N PHE A 25 -2.98 2.11 -3.37
CA PHE A 25 -4.02 2.97 -2.84
C PHE A 25 -3.42 4.26 -2.29
N ASP A 26 -3.73 5.39 -2.94
CA ASP A 26 -3.35 6.72 -2.48
C ASP A 26 -4.40 7.23 -1.50
N THR A 27 -3.97 7.50 -0.27
CA THR A 27 -4.86 7.93 0.82
C THR A 27 -4.89 9.46 0.96
N THR A 28 -4.31 10.21 0.03
CA THR A 28 -4.33 11.68 0.07
C THR A 28 -5.77 12.21 0.07
N GLY A 29 -6.18 12.87 1.17
CA GLY A 29 -7.54 13.39 1.33
C GLY A 29 -8.59 12.36 1.75
N VAL A 30 -8.19 11.12 2.07
CA VAL A 30 -9.06 10.09 2.66
C VAL A 30 -8.89 10.10 4.17
N ASP A 31 -9.99 10.01 4.91
CA ASP A 31 -9.95 9.87 6.36
C ASP A 31 -9.56 8.44 6.78
N ILE A 32 -9.23 8.28 8.06
CA ILE A 32 -8.74 7.00 8.58
C ILE A 32 -9.80 5.91 8.42
N ASP A 33 -11.07 6.23 8.69
CA ASP A 33 -12.18 5.28 8.58
C ASP A 33 -12.39 4.81 7.13
N GLY A 34 -12.27 5.71 6.15
CA GLY A 34 -12.31 5.38 4.73
C GLY A 34 -11.18 4.44 4.31
N VAL A 35 -9.98 4.64 4.85
CA VAL A 35 -8.83 3.74 4.60
C VAL A 35 -9.10 2.34 5.16
N VAL A 36 -9.57 2.25 6.40
CA VAL A 36 -9.87 0.97 7.06
C VAL A 36 -10.94 0.19 6.28
N LYS A 37 -12.02 0.87 5.91
CA LYS A 37 -13.11 0.27 5.14
C LYS A 37 -12.64 -0.26 3.79
N PHE A 38 -11.80 0.50 3.07
CA PHE A 38 -11.25 0.06 1.79
C PHE A 38 -10.45 -1.24 1.93
N ILE A 39 -9.61 -1.34 2.96
CA ILE A 39 -8.80 -2.54 3.21
C ILE A 39 -9.70 -3.74 3.53
N GLN A 40 -10.71 -3.55 4.39
CA GLN A 40 -11.66 -4.62 4.76
C GLN A 40 -12.38 -5.19 3.54
N GLU A 41 -12.96 -4.33 2.69
CA GLU A 41 -13.69 -4.78 1.50
C GLU A 41 -12.81 -5.53 0.50
N LYS A 42 -11.52 -5.16 0.39
CA LYS A 42 -10.57 -5.87 -0.48
C LYS A 42 -10.17 -7.21 0.09
N ALA A 43 -9.89 -7.27 1.40
CA ALA A 43 -9.55 -8.51 2.08
C ALA A 43 -10.69 -9.53 2.01
N GLU A 44 -11.93 -9.11 2.31
CA GLU A 44 -13.11 -9.98 2.23
C GLU A 44 -13.28 -10.56 0.83
N LYS A 45 -13.17 -9.73 -0.22
CA LYS A 45 -13.28 -10.21 -1.60
C LYS A 45 -12.20 -11.23 -1.97
N ILE A 46 -10.97 -11.07 -1.47
CA ILE A 46 -9.90 -12.02 -1.77
C ILE A 46 -10.13 -13.34 -1.03
N ILE A 47 -10.57 -13.28 0.23
CA ILE A 47 -10.79 -14.46 1.07
C ILE A 47 -12.05 -15.24 0.63
N ASP A 48 -13.14 -14.54 0.28
CA ASP A 48 -14.40 -15.16 -0.16
C ASP A 48 -14.34 -15.71 -1.60
N MET A 49 -13.23 -15.49 -2.31
CA MET A 49 -12.98 -16.05 -3.64
C MET A 49 -12.33 -17.45 -3.60
N ASP A 50 -11.98 -17.95 -2.41
CA ASP A 50 -11.52 -19.33 -2.14
C ASP A 50 -12.66 -20.24 -1.61
#